data_AF-A0A945LB18-F1
#
_entry.id   AF-A0A945LB18-F1
#
_cell.length_a   1.000
_cell.length_b   1.000
_cell.length_c   1.000
_cell.angle_alpha   90.00
_cell.angle_beta   90.00
_cell.angle_gamma   90.00
#
_symmetry.space_group_name_H-M   'P 1'
#
loop_
_entity.id
_entity.type
_entity.pdbx_description
1 polymer ?
#
loop_
_entity_poly.entity_id
_entity_poly.type
_entity_poly.pdbx_seq_one_letter_code
_entity_poly.pdbx_strand_id
1 'polypeptide(L)'
;MTKKLLLLFITLTTFMNVSYASFPVTETHQTELIESSNSLSITYSSGTSVWGILSFSCALLSLFLIPNVIAISIVSLLGVIFGAIGFNKKLKGLAITGFILSLIFLLISFLVIGIVVLFGNMH
;
A
#
# COMPACT_ATOMS: atom_id res chain seq x y z
N MET A 1 1.12 -20.07 -7.94
CA MET A 1 0.99 -19.42 -6.61
C MET A 1 0.34 -18.04 -6.69
N THR A 2 0.64 -17.25 -7.73
CA THR A 2 0.10 -15.89 -8.00
C THR A 2 -1.43 -15.78 -8.11
N LYS A 3 -2.10 -16.78 -8.70
CA LYS A 3 -3.57 -16.77 -8.89
C LYS A 3 -4.36 -16.71 -7.57
N LYS A 4 -3.86 -17.33 -6.50
CA LYS A 4 -4.51 -17.33 -5.18
C LYS A 4 -4.45 -15.95 -4.51
N LEU A 5 -3.38 -15.20 -4.74
CA LEU A 5 -3.16 -13.88 -4.17
C LEU A 5 -3.99 -12.81 -4.90
N LEU A 6 -4.12 -12.92 -6.23
CA LEU A 6 -5.02 -12.08 -7.02
C LEU A 6 -6.49 -12.25 -6.60
N LEU A 7 -6.91 -13.50 -6.32
CA LEU A 7 -8.25 -13.81 -5.81
C LEU A 7 -8.50 -13.17 -4.43
N LEU A 8 -7.51 -13.25 -3.53
CA LEU A 8 -7.57 -12.61 -2.21
C LEU A 8 -7.75 -11.08 -2.32
N PHE A 9 -7.01 -10.44 -3.23
CA PHE A 9 -7.10 -8.99 -3.44
C PHE A 9 -8.49 -8.56 -3.95
N ILE A 10 -9.04 -9.30 -4.91
CA ILE A 10 -10.39 -9.08 -5.44
C ILE A 10 -11.44 -9.24 -4.34
N THR A 11 -11.37 -10.30 -3.53
CA THR A 11 -12.32 -10.50 -2.42
C THR A 11 -12.30 -9.37 -1.40
N LEU A 12 -11.12 -8.83 -1.10
CA LEU A 12 -10.96 -7.72 -0.15
C LEU A 12 -11.56 -6.42 -0.69
N THR A 13 -11.41 -6.15 -1.99
CA THR A 13 -12.02 -4.99 -2.64
C THR A 13 -13.54 -5.09 -2.76
N THR A 14 -14.09 -6.30 -2.98
CA THR A 14 -15.54 -6.51 -3.05
C THR A 14 -16.21 -6.47 -1.68
N PHE A 15 -15.54 -6.90 -0.62
CA PHE A 15 -16.09 -6.88 0.75
C PHE A 15 -16.31 -5.45 1.26
N MET A 16 -15.51 -4.51 0.78
CA MET A 16 -15.66 -3.07 1.07
C MET A 16 -16.82 -2.41 0.30
N ASN A 17 -17.45 -3.12 -0.66
CA ASN A 17 -18.48 -2.59 -1.57
C ASN A 17 -19.92 -3.06 -1.24
N VAL A 18 -20.17 -3.69 -0.09
CA VAL A 18 -21.50 -4.29 0.22
C VAL A 18 -22.28 -3.56 1.34
N SER A 19 -21.87 -2.37 1.73
CA SER A 19 -22.60 -1.58 2.74
C SER A 19 -23.71 -0.73 2.12
N TYR A 20 -24.75 -1.34 1.52
CA TYR A 20 -26.07 -0.71 1.38
C TYR A 20 -27.17 -1.76 1.45
N ALA A 21 -27.71 -1.93 2.66
CA ALA A 21 -29.04 -2.48 2.87
C ALA A 21 -30.04 -1.31 2.85
N SER A 22 -30.53 -0.95 1.68
CA SER A 22 -31.73 -0.11 1.58
C SER A 22 -32.96 -1.03 1.51
N PHE A 23 -33.61 -1.20 2.65
CA PHE A 23 -35.04 -1.53 2.68
C PHE A 23 -35.82 -0.39 2.01
N PRO A 24 -36.96 -0.67 1.37
CA PRO A 24 -37.64 0.31 0.53
C PRO A 24 -38.19 1.45 1.42
N VAL A 25 -37.74 2.68 1.17
CA VAL A 25 -38.40 3.88 1.68
C VAL A 25 -39.48 4.23 0.66
N THR A 26 -40.73 4.20 1.10
CA THR A 26 -41.89 4.70 0.38
C THR A 26 -41.67 6.15 -0.05
N GLU A 27 -41.78 6.39 -1.35
CA GLU A 27 -41.78 7.70 -2.00
C GLU A 27 -42.83 8.64 -1.39
N THR A 28 -42.42 9.74 -0.76
CA THR A 28 -43.13 11.03 -0.84
C THR A 28 -42.20 12.17 -0.45
N HIS A 29 -42.21 13.22 -1.27
CA HIS A 29 -41.54 14.52 -1.15
C HIS A 29 -40.12 14.66 -1.73
N GLN A 30 -40.12 15.33 -2.89
CA GLN A 30 -38.99 15.88 -3.63
C GLN A 30 -38.09 16.74 -2.74
N THR A 31 -36.78 16.52 -2.84
CA THR A 31 -35.79 17.56 -2.56
C THR A 31 -34.81 17.58 -3.71
N GLU A 32 -34.95 18.64 -4.51
CA GLU A 32 -34.02 19.23 -5.45
C GLU A 32 -32.60 18.61 -5.45
N LEU A 33 -32.31 17.83 -6.49
CA LEU A 33 -30.95 17.41 -6.83
C LEU A 33 -30.18 18.63 -7.34
N ILE A 34 -29.56 19.37 -6.43
CA ILE A 34 -28.51 20.32 -6.80
C ILE A 34 -27.31 19.49 -7.24
N GLU A 35 -27.13 19.48 -8.56
CA GLU A 35 -26.00 18.96 -9.31
C GLU A 35 -24.70 19.68 -8.92
N SER A 36 -24.14 19.35 -7.75
CA SER A 36 -22.77 19.73 -7.40
C SER A 36 -21.85 18.57 -7.78
N SER A 37 -21.36 18.61 -9.02
CA SER A 37 -20.09 18.04 -9.48
C SER A 37 -19.53 16.93 -8.59
N ASN A 38 -19.73 15.68 -9.03
CA ASN A 38 -19.04 14.49 -8.53
C ASN A 38 -17.52 14.64 -8.66
N SER A 39 -16.88 15.37 -7.76
CA SER A 39 -15.59 14.92 -7.25
C SER A 39 -15.93 13.84 -6.25
N LEU A 40 -15.73 12.57 -6.64
CA LEU A 40 -15.53 11.46 -5.72
C LEU A 40 -14.37 11.81 -4.79
N SER A 41 -14.60 12.69 -3.81
CA SER A 41 -13.71 12.80 -2.68
C SER A 41 -13.88 11.47 -1.95
N ILE A 42 -12.97 10.54 -2.21
CA ILE A 42 -12.67 9.46 -1.28
C ILE A 42 -12.61 10.18 0.06
N THR A 43 -13.62 9.99 0.90
CA THR A 43 -13.65 10.53 2.26
C THR A 43 -12.53 9.80 2.99
N TYR A 44 -11.32 10.32 2.85
CA TYR A 44 -10.19 9.96 3.66
C TYR A 44 -10.60 10.35 5.07
N SER A 45 -11.14 9.38 5.81
CA SER A 45 -11.32 9.50 7.25
C SER A 45 -10.02 10.08 7.79
N SER A 46 -10.12 11.24 8.43
CA SER A 46 -9.01 12.09 8.86
C SER A 46 -8.00 11.40 9.79
N GLY A 47 -8.19 10.11 10.10
CA GLY A 47 -7.30 9.23 10.84
C GLY A 47 -6.40 8.30 10.02
N THR A 48 -6.61 8.08 8.71
CA THR A 48 -5.79 7.10 7.97
C THR A 48 -4.41 7.67 7.61
N SER A 49 -3.33 6.98 8.01
CA SER A 49 -1.96 7.37 7.68
C SER A 49 -1.62 6.96 6.24
N VAL A 50 -1.94 7.84 5.28
CA VAL A 50 -1.62 7.66 3.85
C VAL A 50 -0.16 7.23 3.63
N TRP A 51 0.76 7.83 4.39
CA TRP A 51 2.19 7.48 4.36
C TRP A 51 2.52 6.07 4.87
N GLY A 52 1.79 5.59 5.89
CA GLY A 52 1.96 4.22 6.39
C GLY A 52 1.44 3.18 5.40
N ILE A 53 0.30 3.46 4.76
CA ILE A 53 -0.25 2.62 3.69
C ILE A 53 0.73 2.57 2.51
N LEU A 54 1.28 3.73 2.12
CA LEU A 54 2.23 3.81 1.03
C LEU A 54 3.52 3.03 1.32
N SER A 55 4.06 3.13 2.53
CA SER A 55 5.22 2.34 2.98
C SER A 55 4.93 0.83 2.92
N PHE A 56 3.76 0.41 3.38
CA PHE A 56 3.34 -0.99 3.34
C PHE A 56 3.15 -1.50 1.89
N SER A 57 2.52 -0.71 1.02
CA SER A 57 2.41 -1.00 -0.41
C SER A 57 3.79 -1.10 -1.07
N CYS A 58 4.74 -0.26 -0.66
CA CYS A 58 6.11 -0.28 -1.14
C CYS A 58 6.83 -1.57 -0.74
N ALA A 59 6.66 -2.02 0.51
CA ALA A 59 7.22 -3.29 0.98
C ALA A 59 6.62 -4.51 0.26
N LEU A 60 5.31 -4.51 0.00
CA LEU A 60 4.65 -5.55 -0.83
C LEU A 60 5.15 -5.53 -2.27
N LEU A 61 5.38 -4.34 -2.84
CA LEU A 61 5.91 -4.18 -4.17
C LEU A 61 7.34 -4.73 -4.27
N SER A 62 8.19 -4.50 -3.27
CA SER A 62 9.53 -5.11 -3.19
C SER A 62 9.50 -6.63 -3.26
N LEU A 63 8.47 -7.29 -2.72
CA LEU A 63 8.30 -8.75 -2.84
C LEU A 63 7.93 -9.19 -4.26
N PHE A 64 7.25 -8.34 -5.04
CA PHE A 64 6.93 -8.66 -6.43
C PHE A 64 8.12 -8.47 -7.39
N LEU A 65 9.08 -7.61 -7.02
CA LEU A 65 10.24 -7.24 -7.85
C LEU A 65 11.47 -8.14 -7.64
N ILE A 66 11.31 -9.33 -7.06
CA ILE A 66 12.38 -10.33 -6.83
C ILE A 66 13.37 -10.52 -8.00
N PRO A 67 12.96 -10.56 -9.29
CA PRO A 67 13.93 -10.77 -10.38
C PRO A 67 14.90 -9.60 -10.59
N ASN A 68 14.64 -8.41 -10.05
CA ASN A 68 15.48 -7.22 -10.27
C ASN A 68 15.95 -6.59 -8.95
N VAL A 69 17.14 -6.97 -8.52
CA VAL A 69 17.75 -6.54 -7.24
C VAL A 69 17.96 -5.03 -7.17
N ILE A 70 18.29 -4.35 -8.28
CA ILE A 70 18.46 -2.89 -8.31
C ILE A 70 17.14 -2.19 -8.02
N ALA A 71 16.05 -2.67 -8.63
CA ALA A 71 14.73 -2.09 -8.44
C ALA A 71 14.20 -2.32 -7.00
N ILE A 72 14.51 -3.47 -6.38
CA ILE A 72 14.20 -3.74 -4.97
C ILE A 72 14.87 -2.70 -4.05
N SER A 73 16.14 -2.36 -4.30
CA SER A 73 16.87 -1.38 -3.51
C SER A 73 16.19 -0.01 -3.53
N ILE A 74 15.84 0.50 -4.72
CA ILE A 74 15.21 1.81 -4.92
C ILE A 74 13.82 1.87 -4.26
N VAL A 75 13.00 0.83 -4.48
CA VAL A 75 11.66 0.73 -3.88
C VAL A 75 11.75 0.59 -2.37
N SER A 76 12.69 -0.18 -1.83
CA SER A 76 12.88 -0.29 -0.37
C SER A 76 13.28 1.05 0.26
N LEU A 77 14.10 1.86 -0.44
CA LEU A 77 14.51 3.18 0.03
C LEU A 77 13.32 4.13 0.14
N LEU A 78 12.45 4.15 -0.88
CA LEU A 78 11.18 4.88 -0.84
C LEU A 78 10.28 4.40 0.31
N GLY A 79 10.19 3.08 0.52
CA GLY A 79 9.40 2.48 1.59
C GLY A 79 9.88 2.88 2.99
N VAL A 80 11.20 2.98 3.19
CA VAL A 80 11.82 3.47 4.42
C VAL A 80 11.50 4.95 4.65
N ILE A 81 11.61 5.80 3.63
CA ILE A 81 11.31 7.25 3.73
C ILE A 81 9.83 7.47 4.08
N PHE A 82 8.92 6.79 3.38
CA PHE A 82 7.48 6.87 3.65
C PHE A 82 7.10 6.29 5.01
N GLY A 83 7.78 5.23 5.43
CA GLY A 83 7.60 4.64 6.76
C GLY A 83 7.99 5.63 7.87
N ALA A 84 9.15 6.27 7.73
CA ALA A 84 9.66 7.25 8.70
C ALA A 84 8.74 8.49 8.81
N ILE A 85 8.27 9.04 7.68
CA ILE A 85 7.28 10.14 7.71
C ILE A 85 5.95 9.68 8.36
N GLY A 86 5.57 8.42 8.13
CA GLY A 86 4.30 7.86 8.63
C GLY A 86 4.19 7.78 10.15
N PHE A 87 5.30 7.88 10.90
CA PHE A 87 5.31 7.76 12.37
C PHE A 87 4.62 8.90 13.12
N ASN A 88 4.43 10.05 12.48
CA ASN A 88 3.85 11.24 13.12
C ASN A 88 2.30 11.19 13.21
N LYS A 89 1.62 10.23 12.55
CA LYS A 89 0.14 10.15 12.51
C LYS A 89 -0.44 9.13 13.51
N LYS A 90 -1.74 9.29 13.81
CA LYS A 90 -2.53 8.52 14.80
C LYS A 90 -2.43 6.99 14.64
N LEU A 91 -2.30 6.47 13.42
CA LEU A 91 -2.12 5.05 13.12
C LEU A 91 -0.63 4.71 12.97
N LYS A 92 0.05 4.59 14.13
CA LYS A 92 1.49 4.32 14.20
C LYS A 92 1.85 2.91 13.73
N GLY A 93 1.02 1.92 14.06
CA GLY A 93 1.33 0.50 13.80
C GLY A 93 1.58 0.19 12.33
N LEU A 94 0.74 0.69 11.41
CA LEU A 94 0.88 0.39 9.99
C LEU A 94 2.18 0.99 9.41
N ALA A 95 2.50 2.24 9.73
CA ALA A 95 3.74 2.87 9.30
C ALA A 95 4.98 2.14 9.87
N ILE A 96 4.93 1.71 11.13
CA ILE A 96 6.01 0.93 11.77
C ILE A 96 6.22 -0.40 11.06
N THR A 97 5.15 -1.11 10.72
CA THR A 97 5.27 -2.39 9.99
C THR A 97 5.80 -2.20 8.57
N GLY A 98 5.35 -1.17 7.84
CA GLY A 98 5.87 -0.85 6.51
C GLY A 98 7.35 -0.48 6.56
N PHE A 99 7.74 0.34 7.53
CA PHE A 99 9.13 0.74 7.74
C PHE A 99 10.04 -0.44 8.04
N ILE A 100 9.69 -1.29 9.02
CA ILE A 100 10.54 -2.41 9.43
C ILE A 100 10.70 -3.42 8.29
N LEU A 101 9.63 -3.64 7.53
CA LEU A 101 9.63 -4.57 6.42
C LEU A 101 10.46 -4.03 5.26
N SER A 102 10.34 -2.74 4.90
CA SER A 102 11.21 -2.13 3.90
C SER A 102 12.67 -2.09 4.32
N LEU A 103 12.97 -1.90 5.61
CA LEU A 103 14.34 -1.96 6.14
C LEU A 103 14.98 -3.34 5.94
N ILE A 104 14.24 -4.41 6.18
CA ILE A 104 14.74 -5.78 5.97
C ILE A 104 15.08 -6.03 4.50
N PHE A 105 14.21 -5.59 3.59
CA PHE A 105 14.41 -5.74 2.15
C PHE A 105 15.60 -4.93 1.64
N LEU A 106 15.81 -3.73 2.20
CA LEU A 106 16.98 -2.91 1.89
C LEU A 106 18.28 -3.64 2.28
N LEU A 107 18.35 -4.17 3.50
CA LEU A 107 19.54 -4.86 4.00
C LEU A 107 19.87 -6.10 3.15
N ILE A 108 18.85 -6.91 2.82
CA ILE A 108 18.99 -8.08 1.96
C ILE A 108 19.46 -7.66 0.56
N SER A 109 18.86 -6.62 -0.01
CA SER A 109 19.25 -6.12 -1.34
C SER A 109 20.71 -5.67 -1.35
N PHE A 110 21.17 -4.95 -0.32
CA PHE A 110 22.54 -4.49 -0.23
C PHE A 110 23.54 -5.65 -0.10
N LEU A 111 23.20 -6.67 0.70
CA LEU A 111 24.02 -7.88 0.85
C LEU A 111 24.16 -8.64 -0.47
N VAL A 112 23.07 -8.83 -1.22
CA VAL A 112 23.10 -9.49 -2.52
C VAL A 112 23.94 -8.70 -3.53
N ILE A 113 23.77 -7.37 -3.58
CA ILE A 113 24.57 -6.50 -4.45
C ILE A 113 26.06 -6.59 -4.07
N GLY A 114 26.40 -6.55 -2.78
CA GLY A 114 27.78 -6.69 -2.30
C GLY A 114 28.43 -8.00 -2.71
N ILE A 115 27.69 -9.13 -2.60
CA ILE A 115 28.17 -10.44 -3.07
C ILE A 115 28.39 -10.44 -4.59
N VAL A 116 27.43 -9.92 -5.36
CA VAL A 116 27.55 -9.84 -6.83
C VAL A 116 28.76 -8.98 -7.24
N VAL A 117 29.02 -7.86 -6.56
CA VAL A 117 30.18 -7.01 -6.86
C VAL A 117 31.50 -7.67 -6.48
N LEU A 118 31.57 -8.39 -5.36
CA LEU A 118 32.78 -9.07 -4.90
C LEU A 118 33.13 -10.29 -5.76
N PHE A 119 32.14 -11.12 -6.13
CA PHE A 119 32.36 -12.32 -6.93
C PHE A 119 32.28 -12.06 -8.44
N GLY A 120 31.57 -11.02 -8.88
CA GLY A 120 31.47 -10.63 -10.29
C GLY A 120 32.72 -9.93 -10.83
N ASN A 121 33.56 -9.35 -9.96
CA ASN A 121 34.88 -8.82 -10.33
C ASN A 121 36.00 -9.88 -10.32
N MET A 122 35.67 -11.14 -10.03
CA MET A 122 36.63 -12.26 -9.99
C MET A 122 36.63 -13.06 -11.30
N HIS A 123 36.25 -12.44 -12.42
CA HIS A 123 36.30 -13.01 -13.77
C HIS A 123 36.71 -11.97 -14.81
#